data_AF-A0A0K2GB08-F1
#
_entry.id   AF-A0A0K2GB08-F1
#
_cell.length_a   1.000
_cell.length_b   1.000
_cell.length_c   1.000
_cell.angle_alpha   90.00
_cell.angle_beta   90.00
_cell.angle_gamma   90.00
#
_symmetry.space_group_name_H-M   'P 1'
#
loop_
_entity.id
_entity.type
_entity.pdbx_description
1 polymer ?
#
loop_
_entity_poly.entity_id
_entity_poly.type
_entity_poly.pdbx_seq_one_letter_code
_entity_poly.pdbx_strand_id
1 'polypeptide(L)'
;MFTKRWFAITILIVLLFSSLTGCGSGGGDQIVSTGATSTTTATVMGLDPHALYYFAVSAYNGASSPCSNEVQAAASPSGTVSLIWNGVSDSTVSAYDVHYGKQSPEQHADCSYSDVLRVPVSS
;
A
#
# COMPACT_ATOMS: atom_id res chain seq x y z
N MET A 1 -2.68 28.31 1.64
CA MET A 1 -2.71 27.71 0.29
C MET A 1 -1.86 26.46 0.32
N PHE A 2 -2.46 25.30 0.58
CA PHE A 2 -1.74 24.02 0.59
C PHE A 2 -1.42 23.64 -0.86
N THR A 3 -0.19 23.91 -1.30
CA THR A 3 0.29 23.55 -2.62
C THR A 3 0.19 22.04 -2.80
N LYS A 4 -0.75 21.65 -3.66
CA LYS A 4 -1.18 20.30 -4.01
C LYS A 4 -0.08 19.53 -4.78
N ARG A 5 1.12 19.43 -4.21
CA ARG A 5 2.18 18.52 -4.65
C ARG A 5 2.20 17.30 -3.74
N TRP A 6 1.03 16.69 -3.56
CA TRP A 6 0.94 15.38 -2.94
C TRP A 6 1.15 14.40 -4.08
N PHE A 7 2.38 13.89 -4.19
CA PHE A 7 2.70 12.79 -5.10
C PHE A 7 1.70 11.67 -4.82
N ALA A 8 0.98 11.24 -5.84
CA ALA A 8 0.04 10.13 -5.73
C ALA A 8 0.81 8.94 -5.14
N ILE A 9 0.44 8.52 -3.93
CA ILE A 9 0.97 7.28 -3.33
C ILE A 9 0.53 6.17 -4.27
N THR A 10 1.46 5.53 -4.97
CA THR A 10 1.14 4.40 -5.83
C THR A 10 1.29 3.12 -5.02
N ILE A 11 0.19 2.41 -4.81
CA ILE A 11 0.23 1.08 -4.18
C ILE A 11 0.56 0.03 -5.26
N LEU A 12 1.49 -0.84 -4.93
CA LEU A 12 1.91 -2.01 -5.69
C LEU A 12 1.76 -3.24 -4.80
N ILE A 13 0.95 -4.21 -5.24
CA ILE A 13 0.70 -5.43 -4.47
C ILE A 13 1.85 -6.40 -4.73
N VAL A 14 2.49 -6.88 -3.67
CA VAL A 14 3.39 -8.03 -3.79
C VAL A 14 2.54 -9.28 -3.74
N LEU A 15 2.23 -9.79 -4.93
CA LEU A 15 1.77 -11.15 -5.05
C LEU A 15 2.95 -12.03 -4.64
N LEU A 16 2.89 -12.56 -3.41
CA LEU A 16 3.69 -13.72 -3.01
C LEU A 16 3.20 -14.89 -3.86
N PHE A 17 3.61 -14.92 -5.13
CA PHE A 17 3.66 -16.15 -5.89
C PHE A 17 4.60 -17.05 -5.09
N SER A 18 4.02 -17.89 -4.25
CA SER A 18 4.71 -19.02 -3.66
C SER A 18 4.91 -20.03 -4.79
N SER A 19 5.77 -19.68 -5.75
CA SER A 19 6.19 -20.60 -6.78
C SER A 19 7.06 -21.66 -6.11
N LEU A 20 6.51 -22.87 -6.11
CA LEU A 20 7.19 -24.15 -6.11
C LEU A 20 8.66 -24.01 -6.57
N THR A 21 9.58 -24.59 -5.81
CA THR A 21 11.02 -24.71 -6.07
C THR A 21 11.42 -24.49 -7.54
N GLY A 22 11.99 -23.32 -7.83
CA GLY A 22 12.54 -22.99 -9.15
C GLY A 22 13.87 -22.28 -8.99
N CYS A 23 14.97 -23.01 -9.18
CA CYS A 23 16.31 -22.42 -9.31
C CYS A 23 16.41 -21.77 -10.70
N GLY A 24 16.56 -20.44 -10.74
CA GLY A 24 16.79 -19.69 -11.97
C GLY A 24 17.67 -18.49 -11.69
N SER A 25 18.96 -18.61 -12.00
CA SER A 25 19.95 -17.52 -11.94
C SER A 25 19.96 -16.73 -13.25
N GLY A 26 20.13 -15.40 -13.13
CA GLY A 26 20.38 -14.46 -14.24
C GLY A 26 19.42 -13.28 -14.16
N GLY A 27 19.80 -12.00 -14.23
CA GLY A 27 21.07 -11.35 -14.51
C GLY A 27 20.75 -9.92 -14.97
N GLY A 28 21.50 -8.92 -14.48
CA GLY A 28 21.72 -7.64 -15.18
C GLY A 28 20.60 -6.57 -15.24
N ASP A 29 20.79 -5.54 -14.42
CA ASP A 29 20.69 -4.09 -14.71
C ASP A 29 19.34 -3.43 -15.10
N GLN A 30 18.81 -2.63 -14.17
CA GLN A 30 18.58 -1.17 -14.32
C GLN A 30 17.64 -0.71 -13.19
N ILE A 31 18.18 -0.25 -12.05
CA ILE A 31 17.40 0.63 -11.17
C ILE A 31 17.75 2.06 -11.55
N VAL A 32 16.92 2.64 -12.41
CA VAL A 32 16.80 4.09 -12.51
C VAL A 32 16.42 4.59 -11.11
N SER A 33 17.41 5.12 -10.38
CA SER A 33 17.19 5.85 -9.12
C SER A 33 16.46 7.15 -9.43
N THR A 34 15.14 7.06 -9.60
CA THR A 34 14.24 8.20 -9.78
C THR A 34 13.76 8.66 -8.41
N GLY A 35 14.67 9.29 -7.66
CA GLY A 35 14.39 9.85 -6.35
C GLY A 35 14.28 8.79 -5.26
N ALA A 36 14.83 9.07 -4.09
CA ALA A 36 14.63 8.24 -2.92
C ALA A 36 13.16 8.36 -2.45
N THR A 37 12.25 7.64 -3.09
CA THR A 37 10.96 7.31 -2.50
C THR A 37 11.21 6.21 -1.48
N SER A 38 11.05 6.53 -0.20
CA SER A 38 11.15 5.55 0.87
C SER A 38 10.05 4.50 0.68
N THR A 39 10.37 3.37 0.06
CA THR A 39 9.39 2.31 -0.17
C THR A 39 8.88 1.82 1.17
N THR A 40 7.59 1.98 1.41
CA THR A 40 6.93 1.54 2.64
C THR A 40 6.18 0.25 2.35
N THR A 41 6.21 -0.68 3.29
CA THR A 41 5.55 -1.98 3.15
C THR A 41 4.66 -2.23 4.37
N ALA A 42 3.53 -2.90 4.14
CA ALA A 42 2.69 -3.39 5.22
C ALA A 42 2.06 -4.72 4.87
N THR A 43 1.82 -5.51 5.92
CA THR A 43 1.21 -6.82 5.82
C THR A 43 -0.13 -6.79 6.55
N VAL A 44 -1.21 -6.92 5.80
CA VAL A 44 -2.57 -7.05 6.34
C VAL A 44 -2.83 -8.53 6.57
N MET A 45 -3.24 -8.90 7.79
CA MET A 45 -3.50 -10.27 8.22
C MET A 45 -4.94 -10.40 8.73
N GLY A 46 -5.45 -11.63 8.82
CA GLY A 46 -6.81 -11.90 9.31
C GLY A 46 -7.91 -11.66 8.26
N LEU A 47 -7.53 -11.62 6.98
CA LEU A 47 -8.46 -11.51 5.86
C LEU A 47 -9.05 -12.89 5.53
N ASP A 48 -10.23 -12.91 4.90
CA ASP A 48 -10.79 -14.15 4.39
C ASP A 48 -9.90 -14.73 3.28
N PRO A 49 -9.49 -16.01 3.39
CA PRO A 49 -8.71 -16.68 2.36
C PRO A 49 -9.38 -16.61 0.99
N HIS A 50 -8.60 -16.31 -0.05
CA HIS A 50 -9.06 -16.22 -1.45
C HIS A 50 -10.14 -15.16 -1.74
N ALA A 51 -10.47 -14.30 -0.78
CA ALA A 51 -11.40 -13.20 -1.01
C ALA A 51 -10.69 -11.98 -1.60
N LEU A 52 -11.40 -11.25 -2.47
CA LEU A 52 -10.93 -10.00 -3.04
C LEU A 52 -11.16 -8.87 -2.04
N TYR A 53 -10.11 -8.09 -1.80
CA TYR A 53 -10.13 -6.90 -0.96
C TYR A 53 -9.63 -5.70 -1.75
N TYR A 54 -10.20 -4.55 -1.45
CA TYR A 54 -9.79 -3.25 -1.95
C TYR A 54 -8.96 -2.54 -0.90
N PHE A 55 -7.89 -1.88 -1.32
CA PHE A 55 -6.92 -1.22 -0.45
C PHE A 55 -6.64 0.19 -0.95
N ALA A 56 -6.61 1.15 -0.03
CA ALA A 56 -6.17 2.51 -0.24
C ALA A 56 -5.24 2.93 0.90
N VAL A 57 -4.30 3.83 0.64
CA VAL A 57 -3.34 4.31 1.61
C VAL A 57 -3.44 5.83 1.71
N SER A 58 -3.39 6.32 2.94
CA SER A 58 -3.29 7.75 3.22
C SER A 58 -2.11 8.01 4.15
N ALA A 59 -1.44 9.15 3.97
CA ALA A 59 -0.39 9.59 4.86
C ALA A 59 -0.99 10.40 6.01
N TYR A 60 -0.39 10.28 7.19
CA TYR A 60 -0.83 10.95 8.41
C TYR A 60 0.30 11.81 8.98
N ASN A 61 0.09 13.13 9.05
CA ASN A 61 1.04 14.11 9.59
C ASN A 61 0.41 15.02 10.66
N GLY A 62 -0.52 14.48 11.44
CA GLY A 62 -1.41 15.24 12.33
C GLY A 62 -2.77 15.55 11.69
N ALA A 63 -2.87 15.41 10.37
CA ALA A 63 -4.12 15.24 9.64
C ALA A 63 -3.95 14.10 8.62
N SER A 64 -5.06 13.44 8.28
CA SER A 64 -5.08 12.42 7.22
C SER A 64 -5.07 13.09 5.85
N SER A 65 -4.24 12.57 4.95
CA SER A 65 -4.21 12.97 3.56
C SER A 65 -5.43 12.49 2.78
N PRO A 66 -5.66 13.05 1.59
CA PRO A 66 -6.46 12.37 0.57
C PRO A 66 -5.91 10.96 0.30
N CYS A 67 -6.82 10.05 -0.01
CA CYS A 67 -6.51 8.66 -0.36
C CYS A 67 -5.62 8.55 -1.60
N SER A 68 -4.81 7.50 -1.64
CA SER A 68 -4.16 7.02 -2.85
C SER A 68 -5.15 6.49 -3.88
N ASN A 69 -4.63 6.02 -5.02
CA ASN A 69 -5.40 5.13 -5.87
C ASN A 69 -5.79 3.86 -5.10
N GLU A 70 -7.00 3.38 -5.38
CA GLU A 70 -7.44 2.08 -4.89
C GLU A 70 -6.72 0.98 -5.68
N VAL A 71 -6.33 -0.09 -4.97
CA VAL A 71 -5.88 -1.33 -5.57
C VAL A 71 -6.69 -2.49 -5.03
N GLN A 72 -6.86 -3.52 -5.84
CA GLN A 72 -7.57 -4.73 -5.43
C GLN A 72 -6.60 -5.91 -5.36
N ALA A 73 -6.58 -6.62 -4.23
CA ALA A 73 -5.75 -7.80 -4.02
C ALA A 73 -6.60 -8.96 -3.49
N ALA A 74 -6.35 -10.15 -4.01
CA ALA A 74 -6.88 -11.36 -3.40
C ALA A 74 -6.01 -11.74 -2.19
N ALA A 75 -6.65 -12.05 -1.06
CA ALA A 75 -5.93 -12.55 0.10
C ALA A 75 -5.32 -13.93 -0.18
N SER A 76 -4.13 -14.15 0.38
CA SER A 76 -3.47 -15.46 0.38
C SER A 76 -4.35 -16.53 1.03
N PRO A 77 -4.11 -17.83 0.81
CA PRO A 77 -4.82 -18.91 1.52
C PRO A 77 -4.71 -18.82 3.05
N SER A 78 -3.69 -18.13 3.57
CA SER A 78 -3.53 -17.85 5.00
C SER A 78 -4.25 -16.58 5.48
N GLY A 79 -4.96 -15.86 4.60
CA GLY A 79 -5.64 -14.63 4.96
C GLY A 79 -4.72 -13.41 5.07
N THR A 80 -3.68 -13.34 4.23
CA THR A 80 -2.64 -12.31 4.30
C THR A 80 -2.45 -11.60 2.96
N VAL A 81 -2.26 -10.28 2.98
CA VAL A 81 -1.91 -9.44 1.82
C VAL A 81 -0.71 -8.57 2.15
N SER A 82 0.30 -8.59 1.29
CA SER A 82 1.47 -7.71 1.39
C SER A 82 1.33 -6.55 0.41
N LEU A 83 1.26 -5.35 0.97
CA LEU A 83 1.13 -4.09 0.25
C LEU A 83 2.47 -3.37 0.28
N ILE A 84 2.86 -2.80 -0.84
CA ILE A 84 4.02 -1.94 -0.95
C ILE A 84 3.56 -0.63 -1.59
N TRP A 85 4.06 0.50 -1.12
CA TRP A 85 3.79 1.78 -1.76
C TRP A 85 4.99 2.72 -1.66
N ASN A 86 4.98 3.72 -2.52
CA ASN A 86 5.97 4.79 -2.46
C ASN A 86 5.65 5.70 -1.27
N GLY A 87 6.55 5.71 -0.28
CA GLY A 87 6.46 6.63 0.83
C GLY A 87 6.74 8.06 0.38
N VAL A 88 6.07 9.00 1.05
CA VAL A 88 6.27 10.42 0.86
C VAL A 88 7.61 10.80 1.50
N SER A 89 8.49 11.50 0.76
CA SER A 89 9.80 11.97 1.23
C SER A 89 9.73 13.06 2.31
N ASP A 90 8.53 13.39 2.78
CA ASP A 90 8.25 14.47 3.69
C ASP A 90 8.39 13.94 5.13
N SER A 91 9.39 14.44 5.86
CA SER A 91 9.65 14.03 7.25
C SER A 91 8.54 14.43 8.23
N THR A 92 7.53 15.16 7.76
CA THR A 92 6.32 15.46 8.55
C THR A 92 5.36 14.29 8.64
N VAL A 93 5.44 13.31 7.74
CA VAL A 93 4.61 12.11 7.82
C VAL A 93 5.05 11.28 9.02
N SER A 94 4.09 10.99 9.90
CA SER A 94 4.28 10.24 11.14
C SER A 94 3.77 8.81 11.06
N ALA A 95 2.78 8.54 10.19
CA ALA A 95 2.25 7.22 9.94
C ALA A 95 1.55 7.16 8.57
N TYR A 96 1.25 5.95 8.12
CA TYR A 96 0.35 5.68 6.99
C TYR A 96 -0.86 4.90 7.49
N ASP A 97 -2.05 5.29 7.04
CA ASP A 97 -3.28 4.56 7.29
C ASP A 97 -3.67 3.80 6.03
N VAL A 98 -3.66 2.47 6.13
CA VAL A 98 -4.08 1.54 5.09
C VAL A 98 -5.55 1.23 5.33
N HIS A 99 -6.41 1.74 4.46
CA HIS A 99 -7.84 1.50 4.49
C HIS A 99 -8.16 0.31 3.59
N TYR A 100 -8.95 -0.65 4.07
CA TYR A 100 -9.26 -1.85 3.32
C TYR A 100 -10.66 -2.42 3.59
N GLY A 101 -11.21 -3.12 2.60
CA GLY A 101 -12.53 -3.73 2.71
C GLY A 101 -12.90 -4.62 1.53
N LYS A 102 -13.98 -5.39 1.67
CA LYS A 102 -14.50 -6.27 0.60
C LYS A 102 -15.30 -5.52 -0.47
N GLN A 103 -15.67 -4.28 -0.20
CA GLN A 103 -16.46 -3.44 -1.09
C GLN A 103 -15.66 -2.17 -1.36
N SER A 104 -15.56 -1.80 -2.64
CA SER A 104 -15.06 -0.49 -3.03
C SER A 104 -16.09 0.56 -2.58
N PRO A 105 -15.69 1.62 -1.86
CA PRO A 105 -16.57 2.75 -1.63
C PRO A 105 -16.81 3.40 -2.99
N GLU A 106 -18.00 3.19 -3.57
CA GLU A 106 -18.39 3.70 -4.90
C GLU A 106 -18.32 5.25 -5.02
N GLN A 107 -17.88 5.96 -3.97
CA GLN A 107 -17.49 7.36 -3.96
C GLN A 107 -15.96 7.49 -3.94
N HIS A 108 -15.42 7.84 -5.10
CA HIS A 108 -14.01 7.85 -5.53
C HIS A 108 -13.01 8.69 -4.70
N ALA A 109 -13.28 9.06 -3.44
CA ALA A 109 -12.43 10.00 -2.71
C ALA A 109 -12.40 9.90 -1.18
N ASP A 110 -13.24 9.07 -0.53
CA ASP A 110 -13.46 9.24 0.91
C ASP A 110 -12.70 8.28 1.84
N CYS A 111 -12.00 7.26 1.33
CA CYS A 111 -11.38 6.20 2.18
C CYS A 111 -12.35 5.60 3.21
N SER A 112 -13.66 5.66 2.97
CA SER A 112 -14.68 5.10 3.86
C SER A 112 -14.74 3.57 3.69
N TYR A 113 -13.67 2.90 4.11
CA TYR A 113 -13.60 1.45 4.20
C TYR A 113 -14.00 0.98 5.59
N SER A 114 -14.40 -0.29 5.70
CA SER A 114 -14.80 -0.88 6.98
C SER A 114 -13.64 -0.98 7.97
N ASP A 115 -12.42 -1.18 7.48
CA ASP A 115 -11.25 -1.47 8.29
C ASP A 115 -10.08 -0.56 7.93
N VAL A 116 -9.30 -0.19 8.95
CA VAL A 116 -8.13 0.67 8.81
C VAL A 116 -6.96 0.11 9.63
N LEU A 117 -5.81 -0.06 8.98
CA LEU A 117 -4.55 -0.47 9.60
C LEU A 117 -3.57 0.70 9.59
N ARG A 118 -3.21 1.18 10.78
CA ARG A 118 -2.18 2.22 10.94
C ARG A 118 -0.78 1.60 10.97
N VAL A 119 0.07 2.08 10.08
CA VAL A 119 1.46 1.67 9.88
C VAL A 119 2.37 2.82 10.26
N PRO A 120 3.10 2.76 11.39
CA PRO A 120 4.00 3.82 11.79
C PRO A 120 5.17 3.93 10.81
N VAL A 121 5.63 5.15 10.54
CA VAL A 121 6.90 5.32 9.83
C VAL A 121 8.04 5.06 10.82
N SER A 122 8.82 4.01 10.57
CA SER A 122 10.02 3.76 11.37
C SER A 122 11.02 4.88 11.09
N SER A 123 11.19 5.78 12.05
CA SER A 123 12.13 6.92 12.04
C SER A 123 13.58 6.49 12.10
#